data_AF-A0A9D1DS50-F1
#
_entry.id   AF-A0A9D1DS50-F1
#
_cell.length_a   1.000
_cell.length_b   1.000
_cell.length_c   1.000
_cell.angle_alpha   90.00
_cell.angle_beta   90.00
_cell.angle_gamma   90.00
#
_symmetry.space_group_name_H-M   'P 1'
#
loop_
_entity.id
_entity.type
_entity.pdbx_description
1 polymer ?
#
loop_
_entity_poly.entity_id
_entity_poly.type
_entity_poly.pdbx_seq_one_letter_code
_entity_poly.pdbx_strand_id
1 'polypeptide(L)' 'MAVKSLSIRIDEKILDKLHVVADYEGRSANSEVLILIRDAIEKYEEKHGEIKFGKD' A
#
# COMPACT_ATOMS: atom_id res chain seq x y z
N MET A 1 -13.62 7.03 -10.93
CA MET A 1 -12.31 6.34 -11.04
C MET A 1 -12.58 4.85 -10.86
N ALA A 2 -12.14 3.99 -11.78
CA ALA A 2 -12.42 2.56 -11.67
C ALA A 2 -11.63 1.98 -10.49
N VAL A 3 -12.35 1.49 -9.48
CA VAL A 3 -11.72 0.77 -8.36
C VAL A 3 -11.21 -0.56 -8.91
N LYS A 4 -9.92 -0.83 -8.70
CA LYS A 4 -9.29 -2.10 -9.06
C LYS A 4 -9.01 -2.87 -7.77
N SER A 5 -9.33 -4.16 -7.77
CA SER A 5 -8.95 -5.07 -6.69
C SER A 5 -7.55 -5.62 -6.96
N LEU A 6 -6.77 -5.77 -5.91
CA LEU A 6 -5.45 -6.41 -5.94
C LEU A 6 -5.47 -7.56 -4.94
N SER A 7 -5.26 -8.79 -5.41
CA SER A 7 -5.07 -9.95 -4.54
C SER A 7 -3.59 -10.25 -4.42
N ILE A 8 -3.07 -10.25 -3.19
CA ILE A 8 -1.66 -10.53 -2.88
C ILE A 8 -1.55 -11.84 -2.10
N ARG A 9 -0.44 -12.55 -2.28
CA ARG A 9 -0.08 -13.69 -1.43
C ARG A 9 0.76 -13.16 -0.27
N ILE A 10 0.32 -13.44 0.95
CA ILE A 10 0.98 -13.00 2.19
C ILE A 10 0.92 -14.15 3.19
N ASP A 11 1.94 -14.27 4.03
CA ASP A 11 1.94 -15.22 5.14
C ASP A 11 0.87 -14.81 6.18
N GLU A 12 0.16 -15.81 6.71
CA GLU A 12 -0.93 -15.60 7.66
C GLU A 12 -0.50 -14.77 8.87
N LYS A 13 0.69 -15.03 9.43
CA LYS A 13 1.18 -14.29 10.61
C LYS A 13 1.50 -12.83 10.29
N ILE A 14 1.84 -12.53 9.04
CA ILE A 14 2.08 -11.15 8.61
C ILE A 14 0.74 -10.44 8.42
N LEU A 15 -0.25 -11.13 7.86
CA LEU A 15 -1.61 -10.59 7.73
C LEU A 15 -2.21 -10.26 9.10
N ASP A 16 -2.05 -11.13 10.09
CA ASP A 16 -2.51 -10.87 11.46
C ASP A 16 -1.85 -9.64 12.08
N LYS A 17 -0.53 -9.49 11.87
CA LYS A 17 0.19 -8.30 12.33
C LYS A 17 -0.29 -7.03 11.64
N LEU A 18 -0.57 -7.10 10.34
CA LEU A 18 -1.13 -5.98 9.60
C LEU A 18 -2.49 -5.57 10.17
N HIS A 19 -3.35 -6.53 10.53
CA HIS A 19 -4.63 -6.25 11.17
C HIS A 19 -4.46 -5.52 12.50
N VAL A 20 -3.53 -5.97 13.36
CA VAL A 20 -3.25 -5.29 14.63
C VAL A 20 -2.78 -3.85 14.43
N VAL A 21 -1.89 -3.60 13.46
CA VAL A 21 -1.42 -2.24 13.14
C VAL A 21 -2.55 -1.40 12.59
N ALA A 22 -3.35 -1.93 11.65
CA ALA A 22 -4.47 -1.22 11.06
C ALA A 22 -5.53 -0.83 12.12
N ASP A 23 -5.84 -1.74 13.04
CA ASP A 23 -6.80 -1.50 14.12
C ASP A 23 -6.29 -0.41 15.09
N TYR A 24 -5.00 -0.45 15.45
CA TYR A 24 -4.37 0.59 16.26
C TYR A 24 -4.46 1.98 15.61
N GLU A 25 -4.26 2.01 14.30
CA GLU A 25 -4.32 3.21 13.47
C GLU A 25 -5.76 3.64 13.09
N GLY A 26 -6.77 2.88 13.50
CA GLY A 26 -8.19 3.14 13.21
C GLY A 26 -8.57 2.96 11.73
N ARG A 27 -7.88 2.08 11.01
CA ARG A 27 -8.04 1.85 9.57
C ARG A 27 -8.37 0.39 9.25
N SER A 28 -8.96 0.15 8.07
CA SER A 28 -9.04 -1.22 7.54
C SER A 28 -7.66 -1.68 7.06
N ALA A 29 -7.39 -2.98 7.07
CA ALA A 29 -6.15 -3.53 6.51
C ALA A 29 -5.90 -3.12 5.05
N ASN A 30 -6.97 -3.01 4.25
CA ASN A 30 -6.84 -2.53 2.87
C ASN A 30 -6.44 -1.05 2.81
N SER A 31 -7.04 -0.20 3.65
CA SER A 31 -6.66 1.21 3.74
C SER A 31 -5.22 1.38 4.21
N GLU A 32 -4.77 0.54 5.16
CA GLU A 32 -3.39 0.53 5.64
C GLU A 32 -2.40 0.16 4.53
N VAL A 33 -2.70 -0.90 3.78
CA VAL A 33 -1.88 -1.30 2.62
C VAL A 33 -1.77 -0.18 1.59
N LEU A 34 -2.83 0.56 1.33
CA LEU A 34 -2.80 1.70 0.41
C LEU A 34 -1.89 2.84 0.90
N ILE A 35 -1.86 3.10 2.21
CA ILE A 35 -0.93 4.09 2.80
C ILE A 35 0.51 3.59 2.65
N LEU A 36 0.79 2.33 3.05
CA LEU A 36 2.12 1.75 2.91
C LEU A 36 2.65 1.78 1.46
N ILE A 37 1.78 1.53 0.48
CA ILE A 37 2.13 1.64 -0.94
C ILE A 37 2.46 3.09 -1.33
N ARG A 38 1.67 4.06 -0.88
CA ARG A 38 1.92 5.49 -1.17
C ARG A 38 3.24 5.95 -0.59
N ASP A 39 3.49 5.62 0.68
CA ASP A 39 4.74 5.95 1.37
C ASP A 39 5.94 5.32 0.67
N ALA A 40 5.79 4.09 0.15
CA ALA A 40 6.84 3.41 -0.59
C ALA A 40 7.12 4.10 -1.95
N ILE A 41 6.08 4.55 -2.65
CA ILE A 41 6.20 5.31 -3.90
C ILE A 41 6.89 6.65 -3.65
N GLU A 42 6.43 7.42 -2.66
CA GLU A 42 6.98 8.74 -2.31
C GLU A 42 8.47 8.62 -1.96
N LYS A 43 8.84 7.68 -1.09
CA LYS A 43 10.25 7.41 -0.72
C LYS A 43 11.10 6.97 -1.91
N TYR A 44 10.50 6.30 -2.90
CA TYR A 44 11.20 5.93 -4.12
C TYR A 44 11.41 7.15 -5.01
N GLU A 45 10.39 7.96 -5.22
CA GLU A 45 10.40 9.17 -6.04
C GLU A 45 11.34 10.25 -5.48
N GLU A 46 11.39 10.40 -4.15
CA GLU A 46 12.37 11.28 -3.48
C GLU A 46 13.82 10.91 -3.83
N LYS A 47 14.11 9.62 -4.02
CA LYS A 47 15.46 9.11 -4.26
C LYS A 47 15.84 9.01 -5.73
N HIS A 48 14.87 8.75 -6.61
CA HIS A 48 15.12 8.42 -8.02
C HIS A 48 14.47 9.42 -9.00
N GLY A 49 13.71 10.38 -8.50
CA GLY A 49 12.86 11.27 -9.29
C GLY A 49 11.47 10.69 -9.54
N GLU A 50 10.54 11.55 -9.96
CA GLU A 50 9.14 11.20 -10.22
C GLU A 50 9.00 10.06 -11.23
N ILE A 51 8.13 9.10 -10.92
CA ILE A 51 7.78 8.02 -11.83
C ILE A 51 6.86 8.59 -12.91
N LYS A 52 7.42 8.78 -14.11
CA LYS A 52 6.66 9.24 -15.28
C LYS A 52 6.19 8.05 -16.09
N PHE A 53 4.87 7.85 -16.13
CA PHE A 53 4.25 6.93 -17.08
C PHE A 53 3.82 7.71 -18.32
N GLY A 54 4.33 7.33 -19.49
CA GLY A 54 3.78 7.78 -20.76
C GLY A 54 2.37 7.21 -20.92
N LYS A 55 1.37 8.08 -21.10
CA LYS A 55 0.11 7.69 -21.70
C LYS A 55 0.35 7.58 -23.20
N ASP A 56 0.32 6.37 -23.73
CA ASP A 56 -0.38 6.14 -24.99
C ASP A 56 -1.84 5.75 -24.65
#